data_AF-A0A2H9LZG7-F1
#
_entry.id   AF-A0A2H9LZG7-F1
#
_cell.length_a   1.000
_cell.length_b   1.000
_cell.length_c   1.000
_cell.angle_alpha   90.00
_cell.angle_beta   90.00
_cell.angle_gamma   90.00
#
_symmetry.space_group_name_H-M   'P 1'
#
loop_
_entity.id
_entity.type
_entity.pdbx_description
1 polymer ?
#
loop_
_entity_poly.entity_id
_entity_poly.type
_entity_poly.pdbx_seq_one_letter_code
_entity_poly.pdbx_strand_id
1 'polypeptide(L)'
;MKVQERLELFKKWPTEEILTEEDLKKLLENGEKLKHYIGFEISGRIHLGTGIGCMQKLVDLQKADVECSVFLADYHAWINNKLGGNWENIQKAVEYYKESFKACIKALGGNPDKVNYIVGSELYHNNDEYWKTVIDVSKNISIGRIMRSITIMGRQEKDLTSFAQLLYPPMQVSDIFIQGINITHAGLDQRKAHVVAREVAPKLVIKPLKNHMKPVAVHHHLWLGLQKPPIWPIPKNEDKQELWTSMKMSKSKPKTAIFLNDSPEEIKDKIKGAFCPEKEVEFNPIMDWARNIIFYNNKPLKIKRTPKFGGDLTVKNYAELEKIYKLGKLHPMDLKNAMAEFLIEFLKPVREHFKDKQHLIKMMKSFQTTR
;
A
#
# COMPACT_ATOMS: atom_id res chain seq x y z
N MET A 1 17.71 15.44 13.52
CA MET A 1 16.68 15.97 12.61
C MET A 1 15.69 16.79 13.42
N LYS A 2 15.32 17.99 12.97
CA LYS A 2 14.36 18.84 13.71
C LYS A 2 12.95 18.24 13.63
N VAL A 3 12.08 18.55 14.59
CA VAL A 3 10.67 18.09 14.61
C VAL A 3 9.96 18.40 13.29
N GLN A 4 10.14 19.61 12.75
CA GLN A 4 9.51 20.00 11.49
C GLN A 4 9.97 19.14 10.31
N GLU A 5 11.26 18.84 10.19
CA GLU A 5 11.81 18.01 9.11
C GLU A 5 11.24 16.59 9.16
N ARG A 6 11.07 16.04 10.38
CA ARG A 6 10.41 14.74 10.58
C ARG A 6 8.94 14.83 10.15
N LEU A 7 8.22 15.87 10.58
CA LEU A 7 6.81 16.08 10.22
C LEU A 7 6.61 16.16 8.69
N GLU A 8 7.50 16.83 7.97
CA GLU A 8 7.44 16.88 6.51
C GLU A 8 7.59 15.50 5.87
N LEU A 9 8.44 14.61 6.40
CA LEU A 9 8.56 13.23 5.90
C LEU A 9 7.26 12.42 6.10
N PHE A 10 6.56 12.64 7.22
CA PHE A 10 5.24 12.04 7.43
C PHE A 10 4.22 12.58 6.43
N LYS A 11 4.17 13.91 6.24
CA LYS A 11 3.18 14.60 5.39
C LYS A 11 3.49 14.49 3.88
N LYS A 12 4.72 14.18 3.51
CA LYS A 12 5.13 14.03 2.11
C LYS A 12 4.18 13.11 1.35
N TRP A 13 3.72 13.54 0.19
CA TRP A 13 2.94 12.72 -0.74
C TRP A 13 3.64 11.36 -0.96
N PRO A 14 2.95 10.20 -0.87
CA PRO A 14 1.51 10.00 -1.03
C PRO A 14 0.66 9.95 0.25
N THR A 15 1.10 10.52 1.37
CA THR A 15 0.21 10.62 2.56
C THR A 15 -1.02 11.47 2.22
N GLU A 16 -2.21 10.92 2.41
CA GLU A 16 -3.49 11.60 2.24
C GLU A 16 -4.10 12.06 3.58
N GLU A 17 -3.93 11.26 4.64
CA GLU A 17 -4.53 11.54 5.93
C GLU A 17 -3.58 11.17 7.07
N ILE A 18 -3.60 11.99 8.12
CA ILE A 18 -2.97 11.69 9.41
C ILE A 18 -4.02 11.86 10.51
N LEU A 19 -4.25 10.84 11.33
CA LEU A 19 -5.18 10.84 12.46
C LEU A 19 -4.42 10.74 13.79
N THR A 20 -4.12 11.85 14.48
CA THR A 20 -4.20 13.24 14.01
C THR A 20 -2.80 13.82 13.84
N GLU A 21 -2.69 14.87 13.03
CA GLU A 21 -1.44 15.63 12.89
C GLU A 21 -1.01 16.24 14.25
N GLU A 22 -1.96 16.65 15.08
CA GLU A 22 -1.68 17.17 16.42
C GLU A 22 -1.05 16.11 17.34
N ASP A 23 -1.62 14.90 17.37
CA ASP A 23 -1.06 13.79 18.13
C ASP A 23 0.36 13.47 17.62
N LEU A 24 0.57 13.44 16.30
CA LEU A 24 1.90 13.23 15.72
C LEU A 24 2.90 14.28 16.17
N LYS A 25 2.51 15.56 16.13
CA LYS A 25 3.37 16.67 16.55
C LYS A 25 3.78 16.50 18.02
N LYS A 26 2.84 16.18 18.91
CA LYS A 26 3.12 15.91 20.34
C LYS A 26 4.11 14.75 20.52
N LEU A 27 3.97 13.67 19.75
CA LEU A 27 4.91 12.54 19.82
C LEU A 27 6.32 12.92 19.41
N LEU A 28 6.44 13.73 18.34
CA LEU A 28 7.72 14.21 17.85
C LEU A 28 8.39 15.18 18.83
N GLU A 29 7.61 16.09 19.44
CA GLU A 29 8.09 17.08 20.41
C GLU A 29 8.54 16.44 21.73
N ASN A 30 7.79 15.45 22.21
CA ASN A 30 8.11 14.76 23.46
C ASN A 30 9.24 13.73 23.32
N GLY A 31 9.78 13.53 22.11
CA GLY A 31 10.84 12.56 21.86
C GLY A 31 10.43 11.11 22.09
N GLU A 32 9.14 10.80 21.97
CA GLU A 32 8.66 9.42 22.14
C GLU A 32 9.25 8.54 21.03
N LYS A 33 9.69 7.32 21.39
CA LYS A 33 10.20 6.37 20.40
C LYS A 33 9.05 5.96 19.47
N LEU A 34 9.20 6.23 18.18
CA LEU A 34 8.16 5.93 17.19
C LEU A 34 8.33 4.51 16.66
N LYS A 35 7.29 3.71 16.81
CA LYS A 35 7.17 2.34 16.29
C LYS A 35 6.07 2.30 15.25
N HIS A 36 6.47 1.96 14.03
CA HIS A 36 5.63 1.87 12.86
C HIS A 36 5.35 0.42 12.47
N TYR A 37 4.15 0.18 11.94
CA TYR A 37 3.91 -1.00 11.13
C TYR A 37 2.99 -0.73 9.94
N ILE A 38 3.09 -1.60 8.94
CA ILE A 38 2.09 -1.79 7.88
C ILE A 38 1.89 -3.28 7.62
N GLY A 39 0.62 -3.72 7.60
CA GLY A 39 0.23 -5.12 7.43
C GLY A 39 -0.18 -5.48 6.00
N PHE A 40 0.12 -6.71 5.58
CA PHE A 40 -0.22 -7.24 4.27
C PHE A 40 -0.76 -8.66 4.34
N GLU A 41 -1.92 -8.89 3.72
CA GLU A 41 -2.39 -10.24 3.43
C GLU A 41 -1.53 -10.91 2.35
N ILE A 42 -1.13 -12.14 2.62
CA ILE A 42 -0.41 -13.00 1.67
C ILE A 42 -1.40 -13.55 0.63
N SER A 43 -1.49 -12.90 -0.52
CA SER A 43 -2.68 -13.03 -1.39
C SER A 43 -2.37 -13.09 -2.89
N GLY A 44 -1.13 -13.40 -3.25
CA GLY A 44 -0.69 -13.50 -4.65
C GLY A 44 0.51 -12.61 -4.96
N ARG A 45 0.82 -12.43 -6.25
CA ARG A 45 1.92 -11.57 -6.71
C ARG A 45 1.75 -10.12 -6.22
N ILE A 46 2.87 -9.44 -5.95
CA ILE A 46 2.89 -8.06 -5.46
C ILE A 46 2.89 -7.08 -6.63
N HIS A 47 1.93 -6.15 -6.63
CA HIS A 47 1.82 -5.07 -7.62
C HIS A 47 2.51 -3.78 -7.15
N LEU A 48 2.67 -2.83 -8.07
CA LEU A 48 3.36 -1.55 -7.83
C LEU A 48 2.85 -0.80 -6.60
N GLY A 49 1.53 -0.65 -6.43
CA GLY A 49 0.96 0.02 -5.25
C GLY A 49 1.37 -0.62 -3.91
N THR A 50 1.30 -1.95 -3.80
CA THR A 50 1.71 -2.69 -2.58
C THR A 50 3.22 -2.65 -2.38
N GLY A 51 4.00 -2.86 -3.44
CA GLY A 51 5.46 -2.91 -3.34
C GLY A 51 6.06 -1.52 -3.24
N ILE A 52 5.99 -0.74 -4.31
CA ILE A 52 6.64 0.57 -4.39
C ILE A 52 5.89 1.61 -3.56
N GLY A 53 4.57 1.73 -3.72
CA GLY A 53 3.79 2.79 -3.06
C GLY A 53 3.81 2.72 -1.54
N CYS A 54 3.61 1.53 -0.98
CA CYS A 54 3.71 1.34 0.47
C CYS A 54 5.14 1.53 0.98
N MET A 55 6.13 0.94 0.31
CA MET A 55 7.52 0.99 0.78
C MET A 55 8.14 2.39 0.65
N GLN A 56 7.68 3.22 -0.29
CA GLN A 56 8.09 4.64 -0.38
C GLN A 56 7.85 5.37 0.95
N LYS A 57 6.63 5.28 1.48
CA LYS A 57 6.31 5.89 2.78
C LYS A 57 7.11 5.26 3.92
N LEU A 58 7.28 3.93 3.92
CA LEU A 58 8.14 3.27 4.90
C LEU A 58 9.57 3.84 4.89
N VAL A 59 10.14 4.08 3.70
CA VAL A 59 11.48 4.67 3.55
C VAL A 59 11.54 6.12 4.02
N ASP A 60 10.49 6.92 3.79
CA ASP A 60 10.39 8.26 4.39
C ASP A 60 10.39 8.18 5.93
N LEU A 61 9.67 7.20 6.51
CA LEU A 61 9.62 7.00 7.95
C LEU A 61 10.95 6.49 8.53
N GLN A 62 11.69 5.65 7.80
CA GLN A 62 13.06 5.29 8.19
C GLN A 62 13.96 6.53 8.27
N LYS A 63 13.84 7.45 7.31
CA LYS A 63 14.58 8.72 7.33
C LYS A 63 14.15 9.60 8.51
N ALA A 64 12.88 9.53 8.90
CA ALA A 64 12.35 10.24 10.07
C ALA A 64 12.70 9.58 11.42
N ASP A 65 13.62 8.62 11.43
CA ASP A 65 14.07 7.87 12.62
C ASP A 65 12.91 7.16 13.33
N VAL A 66 12.10 6.45 12.54
CA VAL A 66 11.01 5.59 13.01
C VAL A 66 11.45 4.14 12.91
N GLU A 67 11.16 3.35 13.95
CA GLU A 67 11.36 1.90 13.93
C GLU A 67 10.25 1.27 13.08
N CYS A 68 10.58 0.86 11.84
CA CYS A 68 9.60 0.40 10.87
C CYS A 68 9.45 -1.13 10.86
N SER A 69 8.20 -1.59 10.80
CA SER A 69 7.85 -3.00 10.68
C SER A 69 6.97 -3.28 9.46
N VAL A 70 7.17 -4.44 8.84
CA VAL A 70 6.28 -5.02 7.84
C VAL A 70 5.65 -6.27 8.45
N PHE A 71 4.33 -6.28 8.53
CA PHE A 71 3.58 -7.38 9.11
C PHE A 71 2.99 -8.28 8.01
N LEU A 72 3.40 -9.55 8.01
CA LEU A 72 3.01 -10.58 7.05
C LEU A 72 1.85 -11.38 7.64
N ALA A 73 0.64 -10.95 7.30
CA ALA A 73 -0.60 -11.34 7.96
C ALA A 73 -1.15 -12.65 7.36
N ASP A 74 -0.49 -13.77 7.65
CA ASP A 74 -0.80 -15.12 7.16
C ASP A 74 -2.15 -15.66 7.67
N TYR A 75 -2.44 -15.56 8.98
CA TYR A 75 -3.75 -15.91 9.56
C TYR A 75 -4.86 -15.06 8.95
N HIS A 76 -4.63 -13.76 8.76
CA HIS A 76 -5.58 -12.86 8.12
C HIS A 76 -5.85 -13.27 6.67
N ALA A 77 -4.80 -13.62 5.93
CA ALA A 77 -4.94 -14.15 4.57
C ALA A 77 -5.75 -15.47 4.57
N TRP A 78 -5.54 -16.33 5.56
CA TRP A 78 -6.27 -17.59 5.70
C TRP A 78 -7.75 -17.36 6.00
N ILE A 79 -8.07 -16.52 7.00
CA ILE A 79 -9.44 -16.09 7.34
C ILE A 79 -10.15 -15.51 6.11
N ASN A 80 -9.43 -14.74 5.30
CA ASN A 80 -9.97 -14.11 4.10
C ASN A 80 -9.91 -15.00 2.84
N ASN A 81 -9.67 -16.31 3.00
CA ASN A 81 -9.64 -17.33 1.94
C ASN A 81 -8.69 -16.98 0.78
N LYS A 82 -7.55 -16.35 1.09
CA LYS A 82 -6.51 -16.06 0.09
C LYS A 82 -5.75 -17.33 -0.29
N LEU A 83 -5.25 -17.37 -1.53
CA LEU A 83 -4.54 -18.54 -2.08
C LEU A 83 -5.32 -19.86 -1.91
N GLY A 84 -6.65 -19.79 -2.11
CA GLY A 84 -7.56 -20.93 -1.98
C GLY A 84 -7.89 -21.32 -0.55
N GLY A 85 -7.57 -20.48 0.45
CA GLY A 85 -7.69 -20.84 1.86
C GLY A 85 -6.70 -21.92 2.31
N ASN A 86 -5.68 -22.22 1.49
CA ASN A 86 -4.68 -23.22 1.78
C ASN A 86 -3.57 -22.62 2.66
N TRP A 87 -3.49 -23.07 3.90
CA TRP A 87 -2.52 -22.61 4.89
C TRP A 87 -1.07 -22.79 4.44
N GLU A 88 -0.72 -23.93 3.86
CA GLU A 88 0.65 -24.20 3.41
C GLU A 88 1.08 -23.28 2.27
N ASN A 89 0.19 -22.99 1.32
CA ASN A 89 0.48 -22.07 0.23
C ASN A 89 0.70 -20.64 0.76
N ILE A 90 -0.07 -20.23 1.77
CA ILE A 90 0.11 -18.95 2.47
C ILE A 90 1.48 -18.91 3.15
N GLN A 91 1.83 -19.94 3.93
CA GLN A 91 3.12 -20.02 4.62
C GLN A 91 4.30 -19.98 3.64
N LYS A 92 4.26 -20.78 2.58
CA LYS A 92 5.29 -20.77 1.51
C LYS A 92 5.41 -19.40 0.84
N ALA A 93 4.31 -18.67 0.68
CA ALA A 93 4.29 -17.35 0.06
C ALA A 93 4.84 -16.21 0.96
N VAL A 94 5.00 -16.43 2.27
CA VAL A 94 5.58 -15.44 3.21
C VAL A 94 6.98 -15.03 2.76
N GLU A 95 7.83 -16.00 2.35
CA GLU A 95 9.19 -15.72 1.90
C GLU A 95 9.22 -14.83 0.64
N TYR A 96 8.33 -15.10 -0.32
CA TYR A 96 8.18 -14.26 -1.51
C TYR A 96 7.81 -12.80 -1.14
N TYR A 97 6.92 -12.60 -0.17
CA TYR A 97 6.56 -11.25 0.29
C TYR A 97 7.73 -10.55 0.96
N LYS A 98 8.43 -11.25 1.87
CA LYS A 98 9.61 -10.72 2.57
C LYS A 98 10.68 -10.27 1.59
N GLU A 99 11.06 -11.12 0.64
CA GLU A 99 12.06 -10.80 -0.38
C GLU A 99 11.61 -9.68 -1.32
N SER A 100 10.33 -9.62 -1.67
CA SER A 100 9.78 -8.54 -2.48
C SER A 100 9.87 -7.19 -1.79
N PHE A 101 9.51 -7.11 -0.51
CA PHE A 101 9.60 -5.86 0.25
C PHE A 101 11.04 -5.42 0.46
N LYS A 102 11.97 -6.35 0.76
CA LYS A 102 13.40 -6.04 0.83
C LYS A 102 13.91 -5.42 -0.46
N ALA A 103 13.57 -6.02 -1.60
CA ALA A 103 13.96 -5.52 -2.92
C ALA A 103 13.39 -4.13 -3.20
N CYS A 104 12.12 -3.88 -2.88
CA CYS A 104 11.48 -2.57 -3.03
C CYS A 104 12.14 -1.51 -2.14
N ILE A 105 12.34 -1.78 -0.85
CA ILE A 105 12.97 -0.86 0.10
C ILE A 105 14.37 -0.47 -0.39
N LYS A 106 15.17 -1.45 -0.82
CA LYS A 106 16.51 -1.21 -1.36
C LYS A 106 16.48 -0.37 -2.64
N ALA A 107 15.58 -0.69 -3.58
CA ALA A 107 15.42 0.07 -4.82
C ALA A 107 14.97 1.53 -4.59
N LEU A 108 14.27 1.78 -3.48
CA LEU A 108 13.83 3.10 -3.04
C LEU A 108 14.87 3.87 -2.22
N GLY A 109 16.04 3.26 -1.98
CA GLY A 109 17.13 3.85 -1.21
C GLY A 109 16.94 3.79 0.32
N GLY A 110 16.06 2.91 0.80
CA GLY A 110 15.95 2.56 2.21
C GLY A 110 16.87 1.41 2.61
N ASN A 111 16.87 1.08 3.90
CA ASN A 111 17.65 -0.04 4.42
C ASN A 111 16.71 -1.19 4.84
N PRO A 112 16.65 -2.30 4.08
CA PRO A 112 15.78 -3.42 4.41
C PRO A 112 16.20 -4.13 5.71
N ASP A 113 17.47 -4.08 6.11
CA ASP A 113 17.97 -4.74 7.33
C ASP A 113 17.56 -4.00 8.61
N LYS A 114 17.10 -2.75 8.48
CA LYS A 114 16.51 -1.96 9.57
C LYS A 114 14.98 -2.06 9.62
N VAL A 115 14.39 -3.03 8.92
CA VAL A 115 12.94 -3.28 8.95
C VAL A 115 12.68 -4.59 9.67
N ASN A 116 11.78 -4.55 10.64
CA ASN A 116 11.30 -5.76 11.30
C ASN A 116 10.27 -6.44 10.40
N TYR A 117 10.54 -7.67 9.96
CA TYR A 117 9.58 -8.48 9.20
C TYR A 117 8.93 -9.49 10.13
N ILE A 118 7.69 -9.22 10.51
CA ILE A 118 6.96 -9.98 11.54
C ILE A 118 5.90 -10.83 10.84
N VAL A 119 5.89 -12.14 11.10
CA VAL A 119 4.87 -13.05 10.58
C VAL A 119 3.77 -13.21 11.62
N GLY A 120 2.50 -13.18 11.20
CA GLY A 120 1.36 -13.28 12.10
C GLY A 120 1.37 -14.55 12.94
N SER A 121 1.54 -15.71 12.31
CA SER A 121 1.65 -16.99 13.02
C SER A 121 2.76 -17.02 14.08
N GLU A 122 3.93 -16.46 13.77
CA GLU A 122 5.05 -16.35 14.72
C GLU A 122 4.70 -15.44 15.90
N LEU A 123 4.02 -14.32 15.65
CA LEU A 123 3.58 -13.39 16.70
C LEU A 123 2.53 -14.01 17.64
N TYR A 124 1.68 -14.89 17.12
CA TYR A 124 0.57 -15.49 17.87
C TYR A 124 0.94 -16.79 18.59
N HIS A 125 1.98 -17.47 18.13
CA HIS A 125 2.43 -18.73 18.69
C HIS A 125 2.93 -18.55 20.12
N ASN A 126 2.42 -19.36 21.05
CA ASN A 126 2.74 -19.30 22.49
C ASN A 126 2.61 -17.90 23.10
N ASN A 127 1.66 -17.11 22.60
CA ASN A 127 1.43 -15.74 23.04
C ASN A 127 0.01 -15.56 23.60
N ASP A 128 -0.20 -15.99 24.84
CA ASP A 128 -1.49 -15.85 25.53
C ASP A 128 -1.89 -14.38 25.70
N GLU A 129 -0.92 -13.47 25.85
CA GLU A 129 -1.17 -12.03 25.97
C GLU A 129 -1.83 -11.47 24.70
N TYR A 130 -1.44 -11.97 23.51
CA TYR A 130 -2.09 -11.61 22.25
C TYR A 130 -3.58 -11.95 22.26
N TRP A 131 -3.93 -13.20 22.58
CA TRP A 131 -5.34 -13.62 22.56
C TRP A 131 -6.15 -12.94 23.66
N LYS A 132 -5.58 -12.67 24.84
CA LYS A 132 -6.20 -11.82 25.86
C LYS A 132 -6.45 -10.39 25.33
N THR A 133 -5.50 -9.84 24.58
CA THR A 133 -5.64 -8.52 23.93
C THR A 133 -6.76 -8.54 22.89
N VAL A 134 -6.89 -9.61 22.10
CA VAL A 134 -8.01 -9.79 21.14
C VAL A 134 -9.36 -9.76 21.85
N ILE A 135 -9.49 -10.45 22.98
CA ILE A 135 -10.71 -10.42 23.78
C ILE A 135 -10.96 -9.02 24.37
N ASP A 136 -9.94 -8.35 24.91
CA ASP A 136 -10.05 -7.01 25.49
C ASP A 136 -10.48 -5.96 24.45
N VAL A 137 -9.88 -6.00 23.26
CA VAL A 137 -10.30 -5.20 22.11
C VAL A 137 -11.75 -5.51 21.75
N SER A 138 -12.12 -6.78 21.64
CA SER A 138 -13.47 -7.21 21.26
C SER A 138 -14.54 -6.76 22.26
N LYS A 139 -14.24 -6.77 23.57
CA LYS A 139 -15.15 -6.24 24.62
C LYS A 139 -15.44 -4.75 24.48
N ASN A 140 -14.56 -4.00 23.81
CA ASN A 140 -14.66 -2.56 23.63
C ASN A 140 -15.25 -2.15 22.26
N ILE A 141 -15.70 -3.11 21.45
CA ILE A 141 -16.26 -2.88 20.11
C ILE A 141 -17.62 -3.56 19.99
N SER A 142 -18.65 -2.85 19.54
CA SER A 142 -19.97 -3.46 19.29
C SER A 142 -19.99 -4.29 18.01
N ILE A 143 -20.87 -5.30 17.95
CA ILE A 143 -21.07 -6.13 16.74
C ILE A 143 -21.34 -5.25 15.51
N GLY A 144 -22.24 -4.27 15.61
CA GLY A 144 -22.53 -3.36 14.49
C GLY A 144 -21.32 -2.54 14.04
N ARG A 145 -20.37 -2.25 14.92
CA ARG A 145 -19.11 -1.58 14.55
C ARG A 145 -18.16 -2.51 13.81
N ILE A 146 -18.10 -3.79 14.20
CA ILE A 146 -17.33 -4.83 13.48
C ILE A 146 -17.89 -5.01 12.07
N MET A 147 -19.21 -5.18 11.93
CA MET A 147 -19.89 -5.35 10.64
C MET A 147 -19.56 -4.21 9.66
N ARG A 148 -19.61 -2.95 10.12
CA ARG A 148 -19.24 -1.80 9.29
C ARG A 148 -17.75 -1.74 8.92
N SER A 149 -16.89 -2.48 9.63
CA SER A 149 -15.43 -2.47 9.47
C SER A 149 -14.91 -3.59 8.56
N ILE A 150 -15.74 -4.55 8.14
CA ILE A 150 -15.32 -5.67 7.27
C ILE A 150 -14.77 -5.23 5.90
N THR A 151 -15.09 -4.01 5.46
CA THR A 151 -14.59 -3.48 4.18
C THR A 151 -13.07 -3.41 4.10
N ILE A 152 -12.38 -3.40 5.25
CA ILE A 152 -10.91 -3.45 5.31
C ILE A 152 -10.34 -4.71 4.67
N MET A 153 -11.06 -5.84 4.66
CA MET A 153 -10.62 -7.08 4.01
C MET A 153 -11.12 -7.22 2.56
N GLY A 154 -11.72 -6.15 2.01
CA GLY A 154 -12.29 -6.11 0.67
C GLY A 154 -13.62 -6.86 0.50
N ARG A 155 -14.43 -6.93 1.56
CA ARG A 155 -15.75 -7.59 1.59
C ARG A 155 -16.87 -6.62 1.98
N GLN A 156 -18.10 -6.95 1.59
CA GLN A 156 -19.34 -6.36 2.10
C GLN A 156 -20.04 -7.34 3.06
N GLU A 157 -21.06 -6.87 3.79
CA GLU A 157 -21.72 -7.67 4.84
C GLU A 157 -22.35 -8.94 4.28
N LYS A 158 -22.92 -8.84 3.07
CA LYS A 158 -23.47 -9.97 2.32
C LYS A 158 -22.43 -10.98 1.83
N ASP A 159 -21.14 -10.62 1.81
CA ASP A 159 -20.06 -11.48 1.35
C ASP A 159 -19.44 -12.30 2.49
N LEU A 160 -19.96 -12.14 3.72
CA LEU A 160 -19.49 -12.88 4.88
C LEU A 160 -19.99 -14.32 4.81
N THR A 161 -19.06 -15.25 4.96
CA THR A 161 -19.31 -16.69 4.85
C THR A 161 -18.97 -17.44 6.12
N SER A 162 -18.22 -16.83 7.05
CA SER A 162 -17.81 -17.49 8.29
C SER A 162 -17.63 -16.49 9.44
N PHE A 163 -17.82 -16.99 10.67
CA PHE A 163 -17.57 -16.20 11.88
C PHE A 163 -16.11 -15.76 12.00
N ALA A 164 -15.17 -16.52 11.44
CA ALA A 164 -13.75 -16.16 11.43
C ALA A 164 -13.50 -14.79 10.80
N GLN A 165 -14.30 -14.38 9.81
CA GLN A 165 -14.18 -13.05 9.18
C GLN A 165 -14.57 -11.93 10.14
N LEU A 166 -15.41 -12.19 11.14
CA LEU A 166 -15.72 -11.21 12.20
C LEU A 166 -14.60 -11.08 13.23
N LEU A 167 -13.71 -12.08 13.34
CA LEU A 167 -12.52 -12.03 14.19
C LEU A 167 -11.40 -11.19 13.57
N TYR A 168 -11.41 -11.00 12.25
CA TYR A 168 -10.36 -10.30 11.53
C TYR A 168 -10.17 -8.85 12.03
N PRO A 169 -11.20 -7.97 12.11
CA PRO A 169 -10.94 -6.60 12.56
C PRO A 169 -10.41 -6.50 14.00
N PRO A 170 -10.94 -7.24 14.99
CA PRO A 170 -10.33 -7.30 16.32
C PRO A 170 -8.87 -7.80 16.33
N MET A 171 -8.53 -8.81 15.52
CA MET A 171 -7.15 -9.29 15.38
C MET A 171 -6.23 -8.21 14.83
N GLN A 172 -6.62 -7.56 13.72
CA GLN A 172 -5.83 -6.47 13.12
C GLN A 172 -5.63 -5.28 14.08
N VAL A 173 -6.64 -4.96 14.90
CA VAL A 173 -6.50 -3.92 15.93
C VAL A 173 -5.57 -4.38 17.05
N SER A 174 -5.65 -5.65 17.45
CA SER A 174 -4.80 -6.23 18.50
C SER A 174 -3.33 -6.31 18.08
N ASP A 175 -3.06 -6.53 16.79
CA ASP A 175 -1.70 -6.50 16.23
C ASP A 175 -0.99 -5.16 16.54
N ILE A 176 -1.72 -4.03 16.52
CA ILE A 176 -1.17 -2.70 16.81
C ILE A 176 -0.68 -2.65 18.27
N PHE A 177 -1.52 -3.10 19.19
CA PHE A 177 -1.27 -2.97 20.63
C PHE A 177 -0.25 -3.98 21.14
N ILE A 178 -0.32 -5.23 20.69
CA ILE A 178 0.62 -6.28 21.13
C ILE A 178 2.07 -5.95 20.75
N GLN A 179 2.26 -5.29 19.60
CA GLN A 179 3.57 -4.85 19.10
C GLN A 179 4.00 -3.48 19.66
N GLY A 180 3.12 -2.78 20.39
CA GLY A 180 3.39 -1.44 20.92
C GLY A 180 3.53 -0.38 19.83
N ILE A 181 2.78 -0.51 18.74
CA ILE A 181 2.80 0.39 17.59
C ILE A 181 2.08 1.69 17.94
N ASN A 182 2.79 2.82 17.86
CA ASN A 182 2.22 4.15 18.03
C ASN A 182 2.10 4.93 16.70
N ILE A 183 2.63 4.40 15.59
CA ILE A 183 2.42 4.90 14.23
C ILE A 183 1.85 3.78 13.34
N THR A 184 0.56 3.81 13.03
CA THR A 184 -0.03 2.82 12.12
C THR A 184 -0.05 3.36 10.70
N HIS A 185 0.33 2.55 9.71
CA HIS A 185 0.39 2.96 8.31
C HIS A 185 -0.37 1.98 7.42
N ALA A 186 -1.24 2.50 6.56
CA ALA A 186 -1.96 1.69 5.60
C ALA A 186 -2.49 2.54 4.44
N GLY A 187 -3.17 1.93 3.47
CA GLY A 187 -3.97 2.66 2.49
C GLY A 187 -5.25 3.21 3.12
N LEU A 188 -5.93 4.14 2.45
CA LEU A 188 -7.20 4.70 2.92
C LEU A 188 -8.31 3.65 3.11
N ASP A 189 -8.24 2.53 2.41
CA ASP A 189 -9.17 1.40 2.55
C ASP A 189 -9.08 0.70 3.92
N GLN A 190 -7.98 0.86 4.65
CA GLN A 190 -7.78 0.33 5.99
C GLN A 190 -8.16 1.31 7.11
N ARG A 191 -8.60 2.52 6.75
CA ARG A 191 -8.87 3.62 7.70
C ARG A 191 -9.75 3.20 8.87
N LYS A 192 -10.81 2.42 8.61
CA LYS A 192 -11.78 2.00 9.64
C LYS A 192 -11.11 1.23 10.78
N ALA A 193 -10.15 0.35 10.50
CA ALA A 193 -9.43 -0.40 11.54
C ALA A 193 -8.63 0.54 12.46
N HIS A 194 -7.95 1.55 11.89
CA HIS A 194 -7.18 2.52 12.67
C HIS A 194 -8.07 3.46 13.48
N VAL A 195 -9.26 3.83 12.96
CA VAL A 195 -10.24 4.58 13.76
C VAL A 195 -10.71 3.75 14.95
N VAL A 196 -11.04 2.47 14.74
CA VAL A 196 -11.40 1.55 15.84
C VAL A 196 -10.26 1.43 16.85
N ALA A 197 -9.01 1.26 16.40
CA ALA A 197 -7.84 1.21 17.29
C ALA A 197 -7.75 2.47 18.18
N ARG A 198 -7.95 3.66 17.61
CA ARG A 198 -7.97 4.92 18.37
C ARG A 198 -9.16 5.05 19.32
N GLU A 199 -10.32 4.48 18.99
CA GLU A 199 -11.52 4.44 19.84
C GLU A 199 -11.33 3.53 21.06
N VAL A 200 -10.67 2.39 20.89
CA VAL A 200 -10.46 1.40 21.97
C VAL A 200 -9.23 1.70 22.82
N ALA A 201 -8.19 2.34 22.27
CA ALA A 201 -6.94 2.65 22.97
C ALA A 201 -7.09 3.16 24.42
N PRO A 202 -7.97 4.14 24.74
CA PRO A 202 -8.12 4.62 26.12
C PRO A 202 -8.79 3.64 27.08
N LYS A 203 -9.34 2.52 26.59
CA LYS A 203 -10.13 1.54 27.36
C LYS A 203 -9.42 0.20 27.55
N LEU A 204 -8.29 -0.02 26.86
CA LEU A 204 -7.58 -1.28 26.92
C LEU A 204 -6.88 -1.46 28.26
N VAL A 205 -6.92 -2.67 28.78
CA VAL A 205 -6.36 -3.05 30.08
C VAL A 205 -5.19 -4.03 29.89
N ILE A 206 -5.30 -4.95 28.94
CA ILE A 206 -4.30 -6.02 28.78
C ILE A 206 -2.99 -5.49 28.19
N LYS A 207 -3.09 -4.74 27.08
CA LYS A 207 -1.91 -4.18 26.40
C LYS A 207 -2.14 -2.75 25.89
N PRO A 208 -2.43 -1.78 26.77
CA PRO A 208 -2.51 -0.39 26.34
C PRO A 208 -1.14 0.09 25.86
N LEU A 209 -1.14 1.04 24.92
CA LEU A 209 0.07 1.84 24.67
C LEU A 209 0.38 2.68 25.92
N LYS A 210 1.63 3.14 26.03
CA LYS A 210 2.10 3.97 27.15
C LYS A 210 1.12 5.13 27.41
N ASN A 211 0.73 5.31 28.68
CA ASN A 211 -0.24 6.32 29.11
C ASN A 211 -1.60 6.25 28.38
N HIS A 212 -1.99 5.07 27.89
CA HIS A 212 -3.21 4.87 27.09
C HIS A 212 -3.31 5.80 25.87
N MET A 213 -2.15 6.18 25.33
CA MET A 213 -2.08 7.02 24.16
C MET A 213 -2.76 6.37 22.95
N LYS A 214 -3.29 7.21 22.06
CA LYS A 214 -3.88 6.75 20.81
C LYS A 214 -2.77 6.63 19.75
N PRO A 215 -2.73 5.53 18.97
CA PRO A 215 -1.80 5.45 17.86
C PRO A 215 -2.13 6.52 16.81
N VAL A 216 -1.10 7.12 16.21
CA VAL A 216 -1.26 8.00 15.05
C VAL A 216 -1.41 7.16 13.81
N ALA A 217 -2.50 7.35 13.07
CA ALA A 217 -2.70 6.67 11.80
C ALA A 217 -2.20 7.53 10.64
N VAL A 218 -1.45 6.94 9.71
CA VAL A 218 -0.94 7.55 8.48
C VAL A 218 -1.50 6.78 7.30
N HIS A 219 -2.38 7.41 6.52
CA HIS A 219 -3.00 6.76 5.36
C HIS A 219 -2.44 7.31 4.07
N HIS A 220 -2.07 6.42 3.16
CA HIS A 220 -1.50 6.79 1.87
C HIS A 220 -2.48 6.57 0.71
N HIS A 221 -2.17 7.24 -0.40
CA HIS A 221 -2.92 7.20 -1.64
C HIS A 221 -2.96 5.81 -2.27
N LEU A 222 -4.16 5.38 -2.66
CA LEU A 222 -4.37 4.12 -3.35
C LEU A 222 -4.16 4.30 -4.85
N TRP A 223 -3.14 3.68 -5.43
CA TRP A 223 -2.85 3.87 -6.85
C TRP A 223 -3.90 3.20 -7.75
N LEU A 224 -4.29 3.90 -8.80
CA LEU A 224 -5.26 3.40 -9.77
C LEU A 224 -4.72 2.18 -10.52
N GLY A 225 -5.61 1.23 -10.82
CA GLY A 225 -5.38 0.20 -11.83
C GLY A 225 -5.47 0.78 -13.24
N LEU A 226 -4.83 0.12 -14.20
CA LEU A 226 -4.73 0.58 -15.59
C LEU A 226 -6.05 0.50 -16.39
N GLN A 227 -7.14 0.04 -15.77
CA GLN A 227 -8.43 -0.17 -16.45
C GLN A 227 -9.22 1.13 -16.63
N LYS A 228 -10.09 1.14 -17.63
CA LYS A 228 -11.11 2.18 -17.77
C LYS A 228 -12.11 2.10 -16.61
N PRO A 229 -12.55 3.24 -16.06
CA PRO A 229 -13.65 3.27 -15.09
C PRO A 229 -14.91 2.57 -15.63
N PRO A 230 -15.71 1.92 -14.76
CA PRO A 230 -16.94 1.24 -15.18
C PRO A 230 -17.96 2.20 -15.81
N ILE A 231 -17.95 3.47 -15.39
CA ILE A 231 -18.80 4.55 -15.90
C ILE A 231 -17.88 5.65 -16.45
N TRP A 232 -18.12 6.10 -17.69
CA TRP A 232 -17.31 7.15 -18.34
C TRP A 232 -18.13 8.00 -19.31
N PRO A 233 -18.08 9.35 -19.23
CA PRO A 233 -17.39 10.16 -18.23
C PRO A 233 -17.98 9.98 -16.83
N ILE A 234 -17.20 10.32 -15.80
CA ILE A 234 -17.64 10.15 -14.41
C ILE A 234 -18.70 11.22 -14.09
N PRO A 235 -19.90 10.83 -13.60
CA PRO A 235 -20.94 11.77 -13.22
C PRO A 235 -20.48 12.70 -12.10
N LYS A 236 -20.93 13.96 -12.10
CA LYS A 236 -20.53 14.95 -11.08
C LYS A 236 -21.01 14.61 -9.66
N ASN A 237 -22.09 13.85 -9.56
CA ASN A 237 -22.73 13.44 -8.32
C ASN A 237 -22.17 12.14 -7.73
N GLU A 238 -21.18 11.52 -8.37
CA GLU A 238 -20.58 10.30 -7.83
C GLU A 238 -19.63 10.56 -6.66
N ASP A 239 -19.61 9.62 -5.72
CA ASP A 239 -18.61 9.61 -4.66
C ASP A 239 -17.25 9.23 -5.27
N LYS A 240 -16.43 10.25 -5.51
CA LYS A 240 -15.10 10.11 -6.10
C LYS A 240 -14.20 9.19 -5.28
N GLN A 241 -14.33 9.16 -3.96
CA GLN A 241 -13.48 8.34 -3.09
C GLN A 241 -13.87 6.87 -3.17
N GLU A 242 -15.17 6.58 -3.20
CA GLU A 242 -15.67 5.21 -3.41
C GLU A 242 -15.27 4.69 -4.80
N LEU A 243 -15.48 5.51 -5.84
CA LEU A 243 -15.07 5.17 -7.19
C LEU A 243 -13.56 4.92 -7.29
N TRP A 244 -12.73 5.80 -6.71
CA TRP A 244 -11.28 5.62 -6.68
C TRP A 244 -10.87 4.31 -6.00
N THR A 245 -11.48 4.00 -4.85
CA THR A 245 -11.22 2.76 -4.10
C THR A 245 -11.58 1.53 -4.91
N SER A 246 -12.66 1.57 -5.68
CA SER A 246 -13.08 0.48 -6.58
C SER A 246 -12.12 0.25 -7.75
N MET A 247 -11.39 1.29 -8.16
CA MET A 247 -10.49 1.29 -9.31
C MET A 247 -9.03 1.08 -8.95
N LYS A 248 -8.69 0.94 -7.66
CA LYS A 248 -7.33 0.64 -7.21
C LYS A 248 -6.77 -0.62 -7.89
N MET A 249 -5.45 -0.71 -8.01
CA MET A 249 -4.80 -1.92 -8.53
C MET A 249 -5.27 -3.17 -7.76
N SER A 250 -5.63 -4.21 -8.49
CA SER A 250 -6.12 -5.47 -7.92
C SER A 250 -5.41 -6.67 -8.52
N LYS A 251 -5.06 -7.62 -7.65
CA LYS A 251 -4.50 -8.93 -8.03
C LYS A 251 -5.48 -9.77 -8.84
N SER A 252 -6.79 -9.54 -8.71
CA SER A 252 -7.84 -10.31 -9.41
C SER A 252 -7.94 -9.99 -10.90
N LYS A 253 -7.36 -8.87 -11.36
CA LYS A 253 -7.33 -8.48 -12.77
C LYS A 253 -5.87 -8.26 -13.21
N PRO A 254 -5.10 -9.33 -13.50
CA PRO A 254 -3.65 -9.22 -13.73
C PRO A 254 -3.22 -8.29 -14.87
N LYS A 255 -4.08 -8.07 -15.88
CA LYS A 255 -3.82 -7.14 -16.99
C LYS A 255 -3.89 -5.67 -16.58
N THR A 256 -4.51 -5.36 -15.45
CA THR A 256 -4.77 -3.99 -15.00
C THR A 256 -3.82 -3.54 -13.89
N ALA A 257 -2.86 -4.41 -13.53
CA ALA A 257 -1.81 -4.13 -12.56
C ALA A 257 -0.45 -4.53 -13.13
N ILE A 258 0.59 -3.77 -12.77
CA ILE A 258 1.98 -4.17 -13.00
C ILE A 258 2.51 -4.82 -11.73
N PHE A 259 3.05 -6.01 -11.87
CA PHE A 259 3.72 -6.73 -10.80
C PHE A 259 5.21 -6.41 -10.79
N LEU A 260 5.82 -6.48 -9.60
CA LEU A 260 7.24 -6.12 -9.39
C LEU A 260 8.21 -6.89 -10.30
N ASN A 261 7.83 -8.11 -10.68
CA ASN A 261 8.62 -9.05 -11.44
C ASN A 261 8.09 -9.27 -12.87
N ASP A 262 7.23 -8.37 -13.38
CA ASP A 262 6.84 -8.38 -14.79
C ASP A 262 8.05 -8.09 -15.70
N SER A 263 8.12 -8.76 -16.85
CA SER A 263 9.15 -8.53 -17.85
C SER A 263 9.01 -7.13 -18.49
N PRO A 264 10.07 -6.61 -19.13
CA PRO A 264 9.98 -5.36 -19.90
C PRO A 264 8.87 -5.37 -20.95
N GLU A 265 8.63 -6.51 -21.59
CA GLU A 265 7.57 -6.72 -22.57
C GLU A 265 6.19 -6.68 -21.91
N GLU A 266 6.00 -7.39 -20.79
CA GLU A 266 4.75 -7.36 -20.01
C GLU A 266 4.42 -5.94 -19.54
N ILE A 267 5.43 -5.17 -19.09
CA ILE A 267 5.27 -3.76 -18.69
C ILE A 267 4.81 -2.91 -19.88
N LYS A 268 5.50 -3.00 -21.02
CA LYS A 268 5.14 -2.24 -22.24
C LYS A 268 3.72 -2.56 -22.69
N ASP A 269 3.34 -3.83 -22.75
CA ASP A 269 2.02 -4.25 -23.21
C ASP A 269 0.90 -3.75 -22.29
N LYS A 270 1.09 -3.85 -20.97
CA LYS A 270 0.12 -3.36 -19.98
C LYS A 270 -0.02 -1.84 -20.03
N ILE A 271 1.09 -1.10 -20.09
CA ILE A 271 1.05 0.38 -20.19
C ILE A 271 0.42 0.84 -21.51
N LYS A 272 0.72 0.15 -22.62
CA LYS A 272 0.10 0.44 -23.92
C LYS A 272 -1.42 0.31 -23.84
N GLY A 273 -1.92 -0.74 -23.18
CA GLY A 273 -3.35 -1.00 -22.96
C GLY A 273 -4.01 -0.13 -21.88
N ALA A 274 -3.26 0.68 -21.15
CA ALA A 274 -3.80 1.45 -20.03
C ALA A 274 -4.83 2.51 -20.45
N PHE A 275 -5.80 2.77 -19.58
CA PHE A 275 -6.67 3.93 -19.72
C PHE A 275 -5.85 5.21 -19.52
N CYS A 276 -5.88 6.10 -20.52
CA CYS A 276 -5.15 7.38 -20.51
C CYS A 276 -5.83 8.34 -21.50
N PRO A 277 -7.04 8.83 -21.18
CA PRO A 277 -7.77 9.78 -22.03
C PRO A 277 -6.99 11.08 -22.23
N GLU A 278 -7.13 11.71 -23.40
CA GLU A 278 -6.51 13.01 -23.69
C GLU A 278 -7.02 14.11 -22.75
N LYS A 279 -6.13 15.00 -22.32
CA LYS A 279 -6.42 16.19 -21.49
C LYS A 279 -7.02 15.94 -20.10
N GLU A 280 -7.25 14.69 -19.75
CA GLU A 280 -7.81 14.25 -18.48
C GLU A 280 -6.70 13.84 -17.51
N VAL A 281 -6.73 14.39 -16.30
CA VAL A 281 -5.67 14.22 -15.29
C VAL A 281 -6.16 13.70 -13.94
N GLU A 282 -7.47 13.75 -13.69
CA GLU A 282 -8.06 13.36 -12.42
C GLU A 282 -8.17 11.84 -12.38
N PHE A 283 -8.94 11.26 -13.32
CA PHE A 283 -9.12 9.81 -13.42
C PHE A 283 -8.27 9.23 -14.55
N ASN A 284 -6.95 9.33 -14.40
CA ASN A 284 -5.98 8.86 -15.37
C ASN A 284 -4.84 8.07 -14.67
N PRO A 285 -4.84 6.72 -14.77
CA PRO A 285 -3.84 5.86 -14.15
C PRO A 285 -2.37 6.24 -14.48
N ILE A 286 -2.09 6.70 -15.69
CA ILE A 286 -0.72 7.05 -16.07
C ILE A 286 -0.28 8.36 -15.43
N MET A 287 -1.19 9.34 -15.34
CA MET A 287 -0.94 10.60 -14.61
C MET A 287 -0.77 10.34 -13.11
N ASP A 288 -1.64 9.50 -12.53
CA ASP A 288 -1.56 9.05 -11.15
C ASP A 288 -0.19 8.43 -10.85
N TRP A 289 0.25 7.47 -11.67
CA TRP A 289 1.54 6.83 -11.49
C TRP A 289 2.72 7.77 -11.72
N ALA A 290 2.60 8.74 -12.65
CA ALA A 290 3.65 9.75 -12.84
C ALA A 290 3.86 10.57 -11.57
N ARG A 291 2.78 11.01 -10.91
CA ARG A 291 2.85 11.71 -9.63
C ARG A 291 3.52 10.86 -8.55
N ASN A 292 3.08 9.61 -8.42
CA ASN A 292 3.44 8.73 -7.31
C ASN A 292 4.79 8.03 -7.47
N ILE A 293 5.30 7.87 -8.68
CA ILE A 293 6.53 7.10 -8.94
C ILE A 293 7.63 8.01 -9.48
N ILE A 294 7.35 8.69 -10.59
CA ILE A 294 8.35 9.48 -11.33
C ILE A 294 8.71 10.73 -10.54
N PHE A 295 7.70 11.50 -10.12
CA PHE A 295 7.89 12.78 -9.44
C PHE A 295 7.93 12.69 -7.93
N TYR A 296 7.88 11.49 -7.35
CA TYR A 296 7.94 11.28 -5.90
C TYR A 296 9.20 11.88 -5.25
N ASN A 297 10.33 11.84 -5.95
CA ASN A 297 11.58 12.50 -5.53
C ASN A 297 11.95 13.69 -6.44
N ASN A 298 10.97 14.32 -7.09
CA ASN A 298 11.16 15.49 -7.97
C ASN A 298 12.21 15.28 -9.08
N LYS A 299 12.33 14.06 -9.61
CA LYS A 299 13.21 13.80 -10.74
C LYS A 299 12.53 14.22 -12.05
N PRO A 300 13.24 14.89 -12.97
CA PRO A 300 12.67 15.26 -14.25
C PRO A 300 12.38 14.03 -15.11
N LEU A 301 11.26 14.06 -15.82
CA LEU A 301 10.87 13.03 -16.80
C LEU A 301 11.32 13.47 -18.19
N LYS A 302 12.11 12.62 -18.86
CA LYS A 302 12.45 12.80 -20.28
C LYS A 302 11.48 12.01 -21.14
N ILE A 303 10.85 12.67 -22.10
CA ILE A 303 9.91 12.07 -23.04
C ILE A 303 10.50 12.23 -24.43
N LYS A 304 10.90 11.11 -25.04
CA LYS A 304 11.44 11.08 -26.40
C LYS A 304 10.31 11.14 -27.40
N ARG A 305 10.35 12.09 -28.33
CA ARG A 305 9.33 12.24 -29.39
C ARG A 305 10.00 12.61 -30.70
N THR A 306 9.41 12.17 -31.80
CA THR A 306 9.92 12.58 -33.11
C THR A 306 9.68 14.08 -33.32
N PRO A 307 10.48 14.76 -34.17
CA PRO A 307 10.27 16.18 -34.48
C PRO A 307 8.84 16.50 -34.96
N LYS A 308 8.21 15.56 -35.69
CA LYS A 308 6.82 15.65 -36.14
C LYS A 308 5.80 15.80 -34.98
N PHE A 309 6.14 15.33 -33.79
CA PHE A 309 5.29 15.37 -32.59
C PHE A 309 5.82 16.33 -31.52
N GLY A 310 6.60 17.35 -31.93
CA GLY A 310 7.08 18.41 -31.05
C GLY A 310 8.43 18.15 -30.37
N GLY A 311 9.16 17.11 -30.80
CA GLY A 311 10.52 16.81 -30.33
C GLY A 311 10.62 16.41 -28.87
N ASP A 312 11.84 16.05 -28.45
CA ASP A 312 12.13 15.65 -27.07
C ASP A 312 11.68 16.70 -26.05
N LEU A 313 11.05 16.23 -24.98
CA LEU A 313 10.50 17.07 -23.93
C LEU A 313 11.04 16.63 -22.57
N THR A 314 11.49 17.58 -21.77
CA THR A 314 11.85 17.32 -20.36
C THR A 314 10.86 18.03 -19.46
N VAL A 315 10.17 17.26 -18.63
CA VAL A 315 9.17 17.75 -17.67
C VAL A 315 9.78 17.72 -16.27
N LYS A 316 9.85 18.86 -15.59
CA LYS A 316 10.61 19.00 -14.33
C LYS A 316 9.88 18.44 -13.12
N ASN A 317 8.56 18.62 -13.07
CA ASN A 317 7.73 18.21 -11.94
C ASN A 317 6.30 17.86 -12.39
N TYR A 318 5.51 17.31 -11.47
CA TYR A 318 4.14 16.90 -11.77
C TYR A 318 3.22 18.06 -12.19
N ALA A 319 3.37 19.24 -11.59
CA ALA A 319 2.55 20.40 -11.96
C ALA A 319 2.78 20.84 -13.41
N GLU A 320 4.02 20.75 -13.88
CA GLU A 320 4.35 20.96 -15.29
C GLU A 320 3.72 19.89 -16.18
N LEU A 321 3.81 18.60 -15.80
CA LEU A 321 3.19 17.50 -16.54
C LEU A 321 1.68 17.70 -16.68
N GLU A 322 1.01 18.00 -15.57
CA GLU A 322 -0.43 18.22 -15.51
C GLU A 322 -0.86 19.36 -16.44
N LYS A 323 -0.12 20.48 -16.41
CA LYS A 323 -0.40 21.65 -17.26
C LYS A 323 -0.28 21.31 -18.74
N ILE A 324 0.82 20.68 -19.17
CA ILE A 324 1.02 20.37 -20.59
C ILE A 324 0.02 19.32 -21.10
N TYR A 325 -0.37 18.37 -20.25
CA TYR A 325 -1.31 17.32 -20.60
C TYR A 325 -2.73 17.89 -20.75
N LYS A 326 -3.20 18.70 -19.79
CA LYS A 326 -4.49 19.44 -19.88
C LYS A 326 -4.60 20.29 -21.14
N LEU A 327 -3.50 20.94 -21.53
CA LEU A 327 -3.44 21.78 -22.74
C LEU A 327 -3.38 20.97 -24.04
N GLY A 328 -3.27 19.63 -23.99
CA GLY A 328 -3.12 18.77 -25.16
C GLY A 328 -1.77 18.89 -25.86
N LYS A 329 -0.74 19.42 -25.16
CA LYS A 329 0.63 19.55 -25.71
C LYS A 329 1.45 18.26 -25.60
N LEU A 330 0.92 17.27 -24.88
CA LEU A 330 1.51 15.94 -24.73
C LEU A 330 0.45 14.90 -25.07
N HIS A 331 0.74 14.06 -26.06
CA HIS A 331 -0.17 13.00 -26.48
C HIS A 331 -0.09 11.80 -25.50
N PRO A 332 -1.21 11.08 -25.23
CA PRO A 332 -1.22 9.96 -24.29
C PRO A 332 -0.21 8.86 -24.59
N MET A 333 0.04 8.59 -25.89
CA MET A 333 0.99 7.55 -26.30
C MET A 333 2.44 7.89 -25.92
N ASP A 334 2.83 9.16 -26.03
CA ASP A 334 4.18 9.59 -25.65
C ASP A 334 4.38 9.44 -24.14
N LEU A 335 3.36 9.83 -23.36
CA LEU A 335 3.38 9.67 -21.91
C LEU A 335 3.42 8.19 -21.50
N LYS A 336 2.63 7.33 -22.15
CA LYS A 336 2.64 5.88 -21.94
C LYS A 336 4.02 5.28 -22.22
N ASN A 337 4.63 5.62 -23.35
CA ASN A 337 5.95 5.10 -23.71
C ASN A 337 7.01 5.53 -22.70
N ALA A 338 7.02 6.81 -22.30
CA ALA A 338 7.93 7.31 -21.27
C ALA A 338 7.72 6.63 -19.91
N MET A 339 6.47 6.39 -19.51
CA MET A 339 6.14 5.65 -18.29
C MET A 339 6.66 4.20 -18.35
N ALA A 340 6.45 3.50 -19.47
CA ALA A 340 6.92 2.12 -19.63
C ALA A 340 8.45 2.04 -19.53
N GLU A 341 9.18 2.89 -20.24
CA GLU A 341 10.65 2.95 -20.18
C GLU A 341 11.14 3.26 -18.77
N PHE A 342 10.52 4.24 -18.11
CA PHE A 342 10.85 4.59 -16.73
C PHE A 342 10.65 3.39 -15.79
N LEU A 343 9.50 2.71 -15.86
CA LEU A 343 9.20 1.57 -15.00
C LEU A 343 10.14 0.39 -15.24
N ILE A 344 10.53 0.14 -16.49
CA ILE A 344 11.50 -0.90 -16.83
C ILE A 344 12.81 -0.64 -16.09
N GLU A 345 13.39 0.55 -16.20
CA GLU A 345 14.64 0.87 -15.53
C GLU A 345 14.48 0.93 -14.01
N PHE A 346 13.38 1.52 -13.52
CA PHE A 346 13.11 1.65 -12.09
C PHE A 346 12.95 0.30 -11.38
N LEU A 347 12.31 -0.67 -12.01
CA LEU A 347 12.11 -2.02 -11.47
C LEU A 347 13.29 -2.97 -11.76
N LYS A 348 14.30 -2.54 -12.51
CA LYS A 348 15.46 -3.37 -12.85
C LYS A 348 16.16 -3.96 -11.60
N PRO A 349 16.45 -3.18 -10.53
CA PRO A 349 17.07 -3.73 -9.32
C PRO A 349 16.19 -4.79 -8.64
N VAL A 350 14.87 -4.62 -8.69
CA VAL A 350 13.92 -5.59 -8.14
C VAL A 350 13.94 -6.88 -8.96
N ARG A 351 13.93 -6.79 -10.30
CA ARG A 351 14.05 -7.97 -11.15
C ARG A 351 15.39 -8.69 -10.96
N GLU A 352 16.47 -7.94 -10.75
CA GLU A 352 17.80 -8.50 -10.47
C GLU A 352 17.85 -9.25 -9.14
N HIS A 353 17.23 -8.72 -8.08
CA HIS A 353 17.11 -9.40 -6.77
C HIS A 353 16.46 -10.79 -6.84
N PHE A 354 15.61 -11.02 -7.83
CA PHE A 354 14.90 -12.27 -8.03
C PHE A 354 15.56 -13.20 -9.06
N LYS A 355 16.69 -12.85 -9.68
CA LYS A 355 17.37 -13.71 -10.68
C LYS A 355 17.80 -15.06 -10.09
N ASP A 356 18.28 -15.07 -8.86
CA ASP A 356 18.65 -16.27 -8.09
C ASP A 356 17.46 -16.88 -7.32
N LYS A 357 16.36 -16.13 -7.18
CA LYS A 357 15.13 -16.54 -6.45
C LYS A 357 13.94 -16.82 -7.38
N GLN A 358 14.22 -17.31 -8.59
CA GLN A 358 13.18 -17.59 -9.58
C GLN A 358 12.17 -18.66 -9.10
N HIS A 359 12.58 -19.55 -8.20
CA HIS A 359 11.70 -20.56 -7.61
C HIS A 359 10.52 -19.91 -6.85
N LEU A 360 10.73 -18.79 -6.14
CA LEU A 360 9.66 -18.05 -5.45
C LEU A 360 8.65 -17.47 -6.44
N ILE A 361 9.12 -16.92 -7.57
CA ILE A 361 8.25 -16.40 -8.62
C ILE A 361 7.41 -17.51 -9.26
N LYS A 362 8.04 -18.65 -9.59
CA LYS A 362 7.36 -19.80 -10.19
C LYS A 362 6.28 -20.36 -9.25
N MET A 363 6.61 -20.51 -7.97
CA MET A 363 5.66 -20.91 -6.92
C MET A 363 4.47 -19.95 -6.84
N MET A 364 4.70 -18.63 -6.83
CA MET A 364 3.60 -17.68 -6.78
C MET A 364 2.72 -17.71 -8.02
N LYS A 365 3.28 -17.99 -9.20
CA LYS A 365 2.50 -18.17 -10.43
C LYS A 365 1.66 -19.45 -10.37
N SER A 366 2.18 -20.55 -9.81
CA SER A 366 1.41 -21.82 -9.70
C SER A 366 0.23 -21.74 -8.74
N PHE A 367 0.29 -20.90 -7.71
CA PHE A 367 -0.85 -20.66 -6.80
C PHE A 367 -1.96 -19.82 -7.43
N GLN A 368 -1.67 -19.09 -8.51
CA GLN A 368 -2.67 -18.25 -9.20
C GLN A 368 -3.41 -19.01 -10.31
N THR A 369 -2.83 -20.08 -10.84
CA THR A 369 -3.44 -20.94 -11.88
C THR A 369 -4.48 -21.92 -11.34
N THR A 370 -4.57 -22.11 -10.02
CA THR A 370 -5.48 -23.07 -9.37
C THR A 370 -6.88 -22.49 -9.08
N ARG A 371 -7.34 -21.52 -9.87
CA ARG A 371 -8.68 -20.91 -9.74
C ARG A 371 -9.70 -21.50 -10.68
#